data_AF-A0A833G7A4-F1
#
_entry.id   AF-A0A833G7A4-F1
#
_cell.length_a   1.000
_cell.length_b   1.000
_cell.length_c   1.000
_cell.angle_alpha   90.00
_cell.angle_beta   90.00
_cell.angle_gamma   90.00
#
_symmetry.space_group_name_H-M   'P 1'
#
loop_
_entity.id
_entity.type
_entity.pdbx_description
1 polymer ?
#
loop_
_entity_poly.entity_id
_entity_poly.type
_entity_poly.pdbx_seq_one_letter_code
_entity_poly.pdbx_strand_id
1 'polypeptide(L)'
;MEDAPATVTVDLGARSYDILIGRNVINLAGAEIARRLPGARMAIVTDTTVADLHLRPLITSLNGAGVEHVTITVKPGEGSKSFATLETVVDALLAARMERRDAVLALGGGVVGDLAGFAAGVTLRGMHFIQVPTTLLAQVDSSVGGKTGINTSRGKNLVGVFHQPDLVLADAGVLDSLPPRTFNAGYAEVAKYGLIGDPAFFFWLETNWRSV
;
A
#
# COMPACT_ATOMS: atom_id res chain seq x y z
N MET A 1 0.60 9.21 -25.55
CA MET A 1 0.92 10.13 -24.45
C MET A 1 0.30 9.52 -23.23
N GLU A 2 1.11 9.09 -22.27
CA GLU A 2 0.62 8.58 -21.00
C GLU A 2 0.36 9.81 -20.12
N ASP A 3 -0.86 9.99 -19.65
CA ASP A 3 -1.22 11.16 -18.84
C ASP A 3 -0.43 11.14 -17.53
N ALA A 4 0.03 12.32 -17.09
CA ALA A 4 0.71 12.46 -15.82
C ALA A 4 -0.21 12.00 -14.67
N PRO A 5 0.33 11.34 -13.62
CA PRO A 5 -0.48 10.86 -12.52
C PRO A 5 -1.17 12.02 -11.80
N ALA A 6 -2.45 11.81 -11.46
CA ALA A 6 -3.16 12.71 -10.56
C ALA A 6 -2.55 12.61 -9.15
N THR A 7 -2.52 13.73 -8.44
CA THR A 7 -2.04 13.78 -7.05
C THR A 7 -3.17 14.23 -6.13
N VAL A 8 -3.42 13.44 -5.08
CA VAL A 8 -4.31 13.81 -3.98
C VAL A 8 -3.47 13.94 -2.72
N THR A 9 -3.40 15.14 -2.16
CA THR A 9 -2.71 15.38 -0.88
C THR A 9 -3.68 15.17 0.28
N VAL A 10 -3.33 14.28 1.20
CA VAL A 10 -4.07 14.07 2.45
C VAL A 10 -3.52 15.03 3.50
N ASP A 11 -4.24 16.12 3.77
CA ASP A 11 -3.80 17.14 4.72
C ASP A 11 -4.01 16.69 6.18
N LEU A 12 -2.89 16.36 6.84
CA LEU A 12 -2.82 15.96 8.25
C LEU A 12 -1.75 16.78 8.98
N GLY A 13 -1.49 18.01 8.52
CA GLY A 13 -0.43 18.88 9.03
C GLY A 13 0.96 18.28 8.79
N ALA A 14 1.75 18.10 9.86
CA ALA A 14 3.10 17.53 9.76
C ALA A 14 3.16 16.07 9.28
N ARG A 15 2.01 15.39 9.18
CA ARG A 15 1.89 14.00 8.68
C ARG A 15 1.19 13.93 7.33
N SER A 16 1.12 15.05 6.61
CA SER A 16 0.52 15.08 5.28
C SER A 16 1.33 14.24 4.31
N TYR A 17 0.64 13.58 3.39
CA TYR A 17 1.27 12.73 2.39
C TYR A 17 0.51 12.80 1.06
N ASP A 18 1.19 12.43 -0.02
CA ASP A 18 0.61 12.37 -1.35
C ASP A 18 0.13 10.96 -1.69
N ILE A 19 -0.99 10.90 -2.39
CA ILE A 19 -1.44 9.73 -3.14
C ILE A 19 -1.26 10.06 -4.63
N LEU A 20 -0.38 9.32 -5.30
CA LEU A 20 -0.21 9.39 -6.75
C LEU A 20 -1.10 8.33 -7.41
N ILE A 21 -1.99 8.77 -8.29
CA ILE A 21 -3.03 7.94 -8.91
C ILE A 21 -2.88 8.00 -10.42
N GLY A 22 -2.79 6.86 -11.08
CA GLY A 22 -2.65 6.79 -12.53
C GLY A 22 -2.24 5.40 -12.99
N ARG A 23 -2.09 5.21 -14.31
CA ARG A 23 -1.54 3.95 -14.84
C ARG A 23 -0.01 4.00 -14.82
N ASN A 24 0.62 2.87 -14.54
CA ASN A 24 2.08 2.71 -14.52
C ASN A 24 2.81 3.56 -13.48
N VAL A 25 2.11 4.04 -12.45
CA VAL A 25 2.66 4.80 -11.31
C VAL A 25 3.73 4.01 -10.55
N ILE A 26 3.66 2.67 -10.53
CA ILE A 26 4.68 1.82 -9.91
C ILE A 26 6.08 2.04 -10.53
N ASN A 27 6.14 2.45 -11.81
CA ASN A 27 7.39 2.73 -12.49
C ASN A 27 8.04 4.05 -12.01
N LEU A 28 7.28 4.91 -11.33
CA LEU A 28 7.77 6.16 -10.74
C LEU A 28 8.29 5.99 -9.31
N ALA A 29 8.09 4.81 -8.70
CA ALA A 29 8.38 4.56 -7.29
C ALA A 29 9.79 4.98 -6.88
N GLY A 30 10.83 4.54 -7.60
CA GLY A 30 12.22 4.86 -7.28
C GLY A 30 12.51 6.36 -7.27
N ALA A 31 12.06 7.08 -8.29
CA ALA A 31 12.27 8.53 -8.39
C ALA A 31 11.51 9.29 -7.27
N GLU A 32 10.25 8.93 -7.03
CA GLU A 32 9.41 9.55 -6.01
C GLU A 32 9.92 9.26 -4.58
N ILE A 33 10.46 8.07 -4.34
CA ILE A 33 11.08 7.67 -3.07
C ILE A 33 12.40 8.39 -2.86
N ALA A 34 13.31 8.36 -3.84
CA ALA A 34 14.62 9.02 -3.73
C ALA A 34 14.48 10.54 -3.49
N ARG A 35 13.43 11.16 -4.05
CA ARG A 35 13.12 12.57 -3.84
C ARG A 35 12.59 12.86 -2.43
N ARG A 36 11.71 12.01 -1.88
CA ARG A 36 11.06 12.25 -0.58
C ARG A 36 11.89 11.75 0.61
N LEU A 37 12.58 10.64 0.45
CA LEU A 37 13.39 9.99 1.48
C LEU A 37 14.82 9.74 0.97
N PRO A 38 15.65 10.81 0.81
CA PRO A 38 16.98 10.67 0.24
C PRO A 38 17.87 9.73 1.04
N GLY A 39 18.42 8.72 0.37
CA GLY A 39 19.34 7.74 0.98
C GLY A 39 18.67 6.68 1.87
N ALA A 40 17.33 6.64 1.94
CA ALA A 40 16.62 5.58 2.65
C ALA A 40 16.64 4.26 1.86
N ARG A 41 16.84 3.15 2.57
CA ARG A 41 16.70 1.79 2.02
C ARG A 41 15.25 1.32 2.15
N MET A 42 14.79 0.47 1.22
CA MET A 42 13.43 -0.06 1.22
C MET A 42 13.38 -1.52 1.67
N ALA A 43 12.58 -1.82 2.68
CA ALA A 43 12.15 -3.20 2.96
C ALA A 43 10.77 -3.43 2.35
N ILE A 44 10.75 -4.12 1.21
CA ILE A 44 9.52 -4.44 0.47
C ILE A 44 8.84 -5.62 1.17
N VAL A 45 7.63 -5.43 1.69
CA VAL A 45 6.79 -6.49 2.22
C VAL A 45 5.69 -6.78 1.21
N THR A 46 5.59 -8.03 0.76
CA THR A 46 4.60 -8.48 -0.24
C THR A 46 4.16 -9.91 0.06
N ASP A 47 3.01 -10.33 -0.46
CA ASP A 47 2.69 -11.76 -0.53
C ASP A 47 3.24 -12.39 -1.82
N THR A 48 3.30 -13.73 -1.87
CA THR A 48 3.85 -14.47 -3.02
C THR A 48 3.10 -14.21 -4.32
N THR A 49 1.77 -14.08 -4.29
CA THR A 49 0.95 -13.87 -5.50
C THR A 49 1.22 -12.49 -6.10
N VAL A 50 1.25 -11.46 -5.24
CA VAL A 50 1.56 -10.11 -5.68
C VAL A 50 3.03 -9.99 -6.11
N ALA A 51 3.94 -10.72 -5.45
CA ALA A 51 5.35 -10.71 -5.82
C ALA A 51 5.55 -11.18 -7.27
N ASP A 52 4.91 -12.29 -7.65
CA ASP A 52 5.01 -12.86 -9.00
C ASP A 52 4.47 -11.91 -10.08
N LEU A 53 3.47 -11.09 -9.76
CA LEU A 53 2.81 -10.19 -10.71
C LEU A 53 3.48 -8.82 -10.81
N HIS A 54 3.81 -8.20 -9.66
CA HIS A 54 4.04 -6.75 -9.57
C HIS A 54 5.38 -6.35 -8.94
N LEU A 55 6.16 -7.29 -8.38
CA LEU A 55 7.44 -6.94 -7.74
C LEU A 55 8.49 -6.46 -8.75
N ARG A 56 8.52 -7.08 -9.93
CA ARG A 56 9.51 -6.76 -10.96
C ARG A 56 9.50 -5.28 -11.39
N PRO A 57 8.36 -4.67 -11.76
CA PRO A 57 8.35 -3.25 -12.13
C PRO A 57 8.76 -2.35 -10.96
N LEU A 58 8.35 -2.66 -9.73
CA LEU A 58 8.77 -1.91 -8.54
C LEU A 58 10.30 -1.94 -8.35
N ILE A 59 10.90 -3.15 -8.32
CA ILE A 59 12.35 -3.31 -8.17
C ILE A 59 13.11 -2.63 -9.32
N THR A 60 12.58 -2.71 -10.54
CA THR A 60 13.18 -2.03 -11.70
C THR A 60 13.22 -0.52 -11.49
N SER A 61 12.12 0.07 -10.99
CA SER A 61 12.05 1.49 -10.66
C SER A 61 13.03 1.87 -9.54
N LEU A 62 13.07 1.12 -8.44
CA LEU A 62 13.99 1.35 -7.32
C LEU A 62 15.46 1.29 -7.76
N ASN A 63 15.83 0.25 -8.52
CA ASN A 63 17.19 0.09 -9.05
C ASN A 63 17.57 1.24 -9.99
N GLY A 64 16.65 1.69 -10.85
CA GLY A 64 16.86 2.81 -11.76
C GLY A 64 17.13 4.14 -11.05
N ALA A 65 16.65 4.30 -9.81
CA ALA A 65 16.90 5.45 -8.95
C ALA A 65 18.04 5.23 -7.94
N GLY A 66 18.70 4.07 -7.96
CA GLY A 66 19.77 3.74 -6.99
C GLY A 66 19.26 3.54 -5.55
N VAL A 67 17.97 3.23 -5.36
CA VAL A 67 17.40 2.95 -4.04
C VAL A 67 17.67 1.50 -3.68
N GLU A 68 18.49 1.28 -2.65
CA GLU A 68 18.74 -0.07 -2.12
C GLU A 68 17.48 -0.68 -1.53
N HIS A 69 17.29 -1.99 -1.70
CA HIS A 69 16.12 -2.68 -1.18
C HIS A 69 16.38 -4.13 -0.79
N VAL A 70 15.51 -4.65 0.06
CA VAL A 70 15.36 -6.06 0.39
C VAL A 70 13.90 -6.46 0.25
N THR A 71 13.60 -7.71 -0.10
CA THR A 71 12.23 -8.21 -0.22
C THR A 71 11.93 -9.23 0.88
N ILE A 72 10.80 -9.05 1.55
CA ILE A 72 10.26 -9.91 2.60
C ILE A 72 8.92 -10.43 2.10
N THR A 73 8.86 -11.73 1.81
CA THR A 73 7.65 -12.36 1.25
C THR A 73 6.87 -13.11 2.33
N VAL A 74 5.56 -12.87 2.40
CA VAL A 74 4.63 -13.59 3.28
C VAL A 74 3.67 -14.47 2.49
N LYS A 75 2.93 -15.35 3.17
CA LYS A 75 1.86 -16.13 2.54
C LYS A 75 0.69 -15.21 2.15
N PRO A 76 -0.01 -15.48 1.05
CA PRO A 76 -1.20 -14.69 0.69
C PRO A 76 -2.38 -14.99 1.62
N GLY A 77 -3.24 -14.00 1.78
CA GLY A 77 -4.53 -14.13 2.47
C GLY A 77 -4.56 -13.66 3.93
N GLU A 78 -5.78 -13.56 4.46
CA GLU A 78 -6.09 -12.95 5.76
C GLU A 78 -5.35 -13.59 6.95
N GLY A 79 -4.98 -14.87 6.85
CA GLY A 79 -4.24 -15.59 7.89
C GLY A 79 -2.86 -15.00 8.20
N SER A 80 -2.28 -14.25 7.25
CA SER A 80 -1.00 -13.56 7.44
C SER A 80 -1.12 -12.31 8.34
N LYS A 81 -2.33 -11.85 8.65
CA LYS A 81 -2.54 -10.82 9.67
C LYS A 81 -2.51 -11.44 11.07
N SER A 82 -1.33 -11.85 11.52
CA SER A 82 -1.15 -12.51 12.80
C SER A 82 0.13 -12.06 13.52
N PHE A 83 0.21 -12.31 14.82
CA PHE A 83 1.43 -12.05 15.59
C PHE A 83 2.64 -12.83 15.07
N ALA A 84 2.45 -14.09 14.67
CA ALA A 84 3.54 -14.92 14.16
C ALA A 84 4.12 -14.36 12.86
N THR A 85 3.26 -13.88 11.96
CA THR A 85 3.72 -13.25 10.71
C THR A 85 4.33 -11.88 10.98
N LEU A 86 3.77 -11.10 11.91
CA LEU A 86 4.37 -9.85 12.35
C LEU A 86 5.79 -10.06 12.90
N GLU A 87 5.98 -11.02 13.80
CA GLU A 87 7.28 -11.41 14.34
C GLU A 87 8.27 -11.75 13.22
N THR A 88 7.84 -12.56 12.25
CA THR A 88 8.65 -12.92 11.07
C THR A 88 9.09 -11.68 10.27
N VAL A 89 8.17 -10.73 10.04
CA VAL A 89 8.48 -9.48 9.31
C VAL A 89 9.43 -8.60 10.12
N VAL A 90 9.18 -8.42 11.42
CA VAL A 90 10.03 -7.62 12.31
C VAL A 90 11.45 -8.20 12.36
N ASP A 91 11.58 -9.51 12.51
CA ASP A 91 12.87 -10.19 12.54
C ASP A 91 13.63 -10.01 11.22
N ALA A 92 12.93 -10.11 10.08
CA ALA A 92 13.54 -9.88 8.77
C ALA A 92 14.03 -8.43 8.59
N LEU A 93 13.27 -7.44 9.08
CA LEU A 93 13.70 -6.03 9.09
C LEU A 93 14.98 -5.83 9.90
N LEU A 94 15.04 -6.41 11.10
CA LEU A 94 16.20 -6.31 11.98
C LEU A 94 17.42 -7.08 11.43
N ALA A 95 17.20 -8.26 10.85
CA ALA A 95 18.25 -9.05 10.21
C ALA A 95 18.86 -8.34 8.99
N ALA A 96 18.05 -7.62 8.22
CA ALA A 96 18.50 -6.77 7.11
C ALA A 96 19.21 -5.48 7.56
N ARG A 97 19.35 -5.28 8.89
CA ARG A 97 19.93 -4.09 9.53
C ARG A 97 19.29 -2.80 9.02
N MET A 98 17.97 -2.82 8.86
CA MET A 98 17.22 -1.61 8.55
C MET A 98 17.39 -0.61 9.69
N GLU A 99 17.49 0.67 9.36
CA GLU A 99 17.61 1.77 10.31
C GLU A 99 16.29 2.53 10.42
N ARG A 100 16.16 3.38 11.45
CA ARG A 100 14.92 4.15 11.67
C ARG A 100 14.55 5.08 10.50
N ARG A 101 15.55 5.56 9.75
CA ARG A 101 15.39 6.43 8.58
C ARG A 101 15.05 5.67 7.29
N ASP A 102 15.14 4.35 7.32
CA ASP A 102 14.72 3.51 6.20
C ASP A 102 13.20 3.36 6.19
N ALA A 103 12.65 2.80 5.11
CA ALA A 103 11.21 2.63 4.97
C ALA A 103 10.80 1.17 4.78
N VAL A 104 9.64 0.84 5.33
CA VAL A 104 8.88 -0.36 4.96
C VAL A 104 7.95 0.02 3.80
N LEU A 105 8.02 -0.72 2.70
CA LEU A 105 7.17 -0.53 1.53
C LEU A 105 6.21 -1.72 1.40
N ALA A 106 4.91 -1.47 1.55
CA ALA A 106 3.88 -2.49 1.38
C ALA A 106 3.47 -2.59 -0.10
N LEU A 107 3.80 -3.69 -0.76
CA LEU A 107 3.31 -4.02 -2.11
C LEU A 107 2.23 -5.10 -1.98
N GLY A 108 0.96 -4.73 -2.10
CA GLY A 108 -0.14 -5.69 -1.96
C GLY A 108 -1.50 -5.09 -1.66
N GLY A 109 -2.49 -5.94 -1.40
CA GLY A 109 -3.81 -5.51 -0.93
C GLY A 109 -3.81 -5.11 0.55
N GLY A 110 -5.00 -4.86 1.10
CA GLY A 110 -5.17 -4.39 2.49
C GLY A 110 -4.56 -5.31 3.57
N VAL A 111 -4.45 -6.62 3.30
CA VAL A 111 -3.80 -7.57 4.21
C VAL A 111 -2.32 -7.24 4.40
N VAL A 112 -1.60 -7.08 3.29
CA VAL A 112 -0.17 -6.72 3.30
C VAL A 112 -0.01 -5.30 3.82
N GLY A 113 -0.87 -4.36 3.39
CA GLY A 113 -0.86 -2.98 3.85
C GLY A 113 -0.96 -2.85 5.37
N ASP A 114 -1.92 -3.53 5.98
CA ASP A 114 -2.11 -3.50 7.43
C ASP A 114 -0.96 -4.15 8.21
N LEU A 115 -0.49 -5.31 7.75
CA LEU A 115 0.61 -6.03 8.39
C LEU A 115 1.92 -5.24 8.31
N ALA A 116 2.27 -4.76 7.11
CA ALA A 116 3.50 -4.03 6.87
C ALA A 116 3.47 -2.65 7.52
N GLY A 117 2.32 -1.96 7.49
CA GLY A 117 2.14 -0.70 8.19
C GLY A 117 2.26 -0.86 9.71
N PHE A 118 1.74 -1.95 10.27
CA PHE A 118 1.89 -2.22 11.70
C PHE A 118 3.36 -2.52 12.04
N ALA A 119 4.04 -3.35 11.24
CA ALA A 119 5.47 -3.61 11.39
C ALA A 119 6.29 -2.30 11.33
N ALA A 120 6.02 -1.44 10.35
CA ALA A 120 6.67 -0.14 10.22
C ALA A 120 6.47 0.75 11.47
N GLY A 121 5.26 0.76 12.03
CA GLY A 121 4.92 1.58 13.19
C GLY A 121 5.54 1.10 14.51
N VAL A 122 5.87 -0.19 14.64
CA VAL A 122 6.43 -0.74 15.90
C VAL A 122 7.92 -1.02 15.84
N THR A 123 8.46 -1.41 14.69
CA THR A 123 9.89 -1.68 14.52
C THR A 123 10.67 -0.38 14.68
N LEU A 124 11.74 -0.44 15.48
CA LEU A 124 12.57 0.74 15.81
C LEU A 124 11.77 1.94 16.34
N ARG A 125 10.58 1.69 16.91
CA ARG A 125 9.62 2.69 17.40
C ARG A 125 9.09 3.63 16.31
N GLY A 126 8.99 3.13 15.09
CA GLY A 126 8.45 3.87 13.94
C GLY A 126 9.53 4.13 12.90
N MET A 127 9.38 3.46 11.76
CA MET A 127 10.10 3.66 10.50
C MET A 127 9.20 4.39 9.49
N HIS A 128 9.80 4.90 8.41
CA HIS A 128 9.03 5.41 7.27
C HIS A 128 8.15 4.31 6.66
N PHE A 129 7.04 4.69 6.05
CA PHE A 129 6.07 3.74 5.51
C PHE A 129 5.55 4.19 4.15
N ILE A 130 5.58 3.29 3.17
CA ILE A 130 5.12 3.55 1.81
C ILE A 130 4.11 2.48 1.42
N GLN A 131 3.02 2.88 0.76
CA GLN A 131 2.02 1.93 0.26
C GLN A 131 2.00 1.90 -1.27
N VAL A 132 1.97 0.70 -1.82
CA VAL A 132 1.69 0.40 -3.22
C VAL A 132 0.49 -0.56 -3.27
N PRO A 133 -0.73 -0.04 -3.03
CA PRO A 133 -1.93 -0.86 -2.94
C PRO A 133 -2.29 -1.50 -4.28
N THR A 134 -2.43 -2.84 -4.29
CA THR A 134 -2.69 -3.62 -5.53
C THR A 134 -4.12 -4.13 -5.66
N THR A 135 -5.02 -3.77 -4.74
CA THR A 135 -6.46 -4.04 -4.85
C THR A 135 -7.24 -2.74 -4.90
N LEU A 136 -8.36 -2.70 -5.65
CA LEU A 136 -9.22 -1.52 -5.69
C LEU A 136 -9.68 -1.13 -4.27
N LEU A 137 -10.08 -2.12 -3.46
CA LEU A 137 -10.45 -1.92 -2.06
C LEU A 137 -9.34 -1.19 -1.27
N ALA A 138 -8.08 -1.62 -1.42
CA ALA A 138 -6.97 -0.98 -0.72
C ALA A 138 -6.66 0.42 -1.25
N GLN A 139 -6.85 0.65 -2.56
CA GLN A 139 -6.64 1.97 -3.18
C GLN A 139 -7.65 3.01 -2.71
N VAL A 140 -8.88 2.61 -2.37
CA VAL A 140 -9.97 3.55 -2.04
C VAL A 140 -10.31 3.62 -0.55
N ASP A 141 -9.94 2.61 0.24
CA ASP A 141 -10.23 2.55 1.69
C ASP A 141 -8.93 2.54 2.53
N SER A 142 -8.02 1.60 2.26
CA SER A 142 -6.81 1.42 3.09
C SER A 142 -5.72 2.48 2.88
N SER A 143 -5.77 3.22 1.78
CA SER A 143 -4.83 4.29 1.43
C SER A 143 -5.01 5.56 2.28
N VAL A 144 -6.13 5.69 3.00
CA VAL A 144 -6.48 6.87 3.80
C VAL A 144 -6.86 6.47 5.22
N GLY A 145 -6.23 7.10 6.21
CA GLY A 145 -6.59 7.00 7.63
C GLY A 145 -5.54 6.34 8.53
N GLY A 146 -4.48 5.76 7.96
CA GLY A 146 -3.32 5.24 8.68
C GLY A 146 -3.63 4.12 9.68
N LYS A 147 -4.79 3.46 9.57
CA LYS A 147 -5.11 2.29 10.37
C LYS A 147 -4.25 1.14 9.87
N THR A 148 -3.53 0.50 10.77
CA THR A 148 -2.71 -0.68 10.50
C THR A 148 -2.96 -1.70 11.59
N GLY A 149 -2.75 -2.99 11.34
CA GLY A 149 -2.94 -3.98 12.38
C GLY A 149 -3.01 -5.43 11.93
N ILE A 150 -3.22 -6.29 12.92
CA ILE A 150 -3.33 -7.73 12.76
C ILE A 150 -4.58 -8.27 13.46
N ASN A 151 -4.90 -9.51 13.14
CA ASN A 151 -5.98 -10.24 13.78
C ASN A 151 -5.44 -11.01 15.00
N THR A 152 -6.35 -11.28 15.93
CA THR A 152 -6.11 -12.13 17.09
C THR A 152 -7.16 -13.24 17.13
N SER A 153 -6.97 -14.23 18.00
CA SER A 153 -8.01 -15.23 18.28
C SER A 153 -9.30 -14.64 18.85
N ARG A 154 -9.29 -13.37 19.30
CA ARG A 154 -10.44 -12.66 19.84
C ARG A 154 -11.18 -11.81 18.82
N GLY A 155 -10.60 -11.58 17.64
CA GLY A 155 -11.23 -10.78 16.59
C GLY A 155 -10.25 -10.14 15.62
N LYS A 156 -10.82 -9.54 14.57
CA LYS A 156 -10.06 -8.89 13.50
C LYS A 156 -9.67 -7.46 13.86
N ASN A 157 -8.48 -7.04 13.43
CA ASN A 157 -7.99 -5.66 13.58
C ASN A 157 -8.03 -5.09 15.01
N LEU A 158 -7.95 -5.95 16.03
CA LEU A 158 -8.02 -5.52 17.44
C LEU A 158 -6.66 -5.07 17.98
N VAL A 159 -5.57 -5.36 17.27
CA VAL A 159 -4.20 -4.97 17.64
C VAL A 159 -3.57 -4.27 16.45
N GLY A 160 -3.06 -3.06 16.68
CA GLY A 160 -2.48 -2.23 15.63
C GLY A 160 -2.11 -0.84 16.14
N VAL A 161 -1.67 0.01 15.22
CA VAL A 161 -1.33 1.42 15.49
C VAL A 161 -1.86 2.31 14.37
N PHE A 162 -2.03 3.60 14.69
CA PHE A 162 -2.22 4.62 13.67
C PHE A 162 -0.84 5.07 13.15
N HIS A 163 -0.48 4.65 11.95
CA HIS A 163 0.78 4.98 11.29
C HIS A 163 0.50 5.46 9.87
N GLN A 164 0.79 6.74 9.59
CA GLN A 164 0.54 7.33 8.28
C GLN A 164 1.67 6.97 7.32
N PRO A 165 1.38 6.70 6.04
CA PRO A 165 2.43 6.57 5.04
C PRO A 165 3.03 7.94 4.71
N ASP A 166 4.26 7.94 4.19
CA ASP A 166 4.93 9.10 3.59
C ASP A 166 4.52 9.28 2.11
N LEU A 167 4.04 8.21 1.47
CA LEU A 167 3.63 8.16 0.06
C LEU A 167 2.71 6.97 -0.20
N VAL A 168 1.70 7.17 -1.04
CA VAL A 168 0.88 6.10 -1.63
C VAL A 168 0.97 6.15 -3.16
N LEU A 169 1.25 4.99 -3.77
CA LEU A 169 1.33 4.81 -5.23
C LEU A 169 0.16 3.93 -5.70
N ALA A 170 -0.96 4.56 -6.06
CA ALA A 170 -2.16 3.89 -6.54
C ALA A 170 -2.10 3.71 -8.07
N ASP A 171 -1.42 2.64 -8.49
CA ASP A 171 -1.33 2.27 -9.90
C ASP A 171 -2.62 1.58 -10.37
N ALA A 172 -3.33 2.17 -11.33
CA ALA A 172 -4.53 1.58 -11.91
C ALA A 172 -4.23 0.38 -12.81
N GLY A 173 -3.03 0.29 -13.38
CA GLY A 173 -2.63 -0.81 -14.26
C GLY A 173 -2.48 -2.17 -13.53
N VAL A 174 -2.17 -2.15 -12.22
CA VAL A 174 -2.10 -3.41 -11.45
C VAL A 174 -3.47 -4.05 -11.26
N LEU A 175 -4.55 -3.26 -11.33
CA LEU A 175 -5.92 -3.73 -11.17
C LEU A 175 -6.36 -4.66 -12.31
N ASP A 176 -5.75 -4.53 -13.50
CA ASP A 176 -6.00 -5.40 -14.66
C ASP A 176 -5.73 -6.88 -14.36
N SER A 177 -4.90 -7.18 -13.35
CA SER A 177 -4.60 -8.54 -12.91
C SER A 177 -5.57 -9.11 -11.87
N LEU A 178 -6.50 -8.30 -11.36
CA LEU A 178 -7.38 -8.73 -10.29
C LEU A 178 -8.50 -9.65 -10.78
N PRO A 179 -8.83 -10.71 -10.03
CA PRO A 179 -10.05 -11.47 -10.28
C PRO A 179 -11.28 -10.54 -10.24
N PRO A 180 -12.27 -10.71 -11.14
CA PRO A 180 -13.45 -9.84 -11.20
C PRO A 180 -14.19 -9.73 -9.86
N ARG A 181 -14.26 -10.82 -9.08
CA ARG A 181 -14.87 -10.82 -7.75
C ARG A 181 -14.16 -9.88 -6.78
N THR A 182 -12.82 -9.83 -6.81
CA THR A 182 -12.01 -8.97 -5.94
C THR A 182 -12.13 -7.52 -6.36
N PHE A 183 -12.15 -7.24 -7.66
CA PHE A 183 -12.40 -5.89 -8.19
C PHE A 183 -13.78 -5.38 -7.76
N ASN A 184 -14.83 -6.18 -7.99
CA ASN A 184 -16.21 -5.82 -7.63
C ASN A 184 -16.39 -5.58 -6.12
N ALA A 185 -15.67 -6.32 -5.27
CA ALA A 185 -15.66 -6.07 -3.83
C ALA A 185 -15.10 -4.69 -3.48
N GLY A 186 -14.05 -4.24 -4.16
CA GLY A 186 -13.54 -2.87 -4.02
C GLY A 186 -14.49 -1.83 -4.60
N TYR A 187 -15.11 -2.12 -5.74
CA TYR A 187 -16.07 -1.20 -6.37
C TYR A 187 -17.30 -0.94 -5.50
N ALA A 188 -17.73 -1.92 -4.69
CA ALA A 188 -18.78 -1.73 -3.71
C ALA A 188 -18.45 -0.61 -2.69
N GLU A 189 -17.19 -0.50 -2.26
CA GLU A 189 -16.75 0.60 -1.40
C GLU A 189 -16.69 1.94 -2.14
N VAL A 190 -16.36 1.94 -3.44
CA VAL A 190 -16.45 3.14 -4.29
C VAL A 190 -17.90 3.65 -4.33
N ALA A 191 -18.86 2.75 -4.59
CA ALA A 191 -20.28 3.09 -4.59
C ALA A 191 -20.78 3.57 -3.21
N LYS A 192 -20.25 3.00 -2.12
CA LYS A 192 -20.56 3.44 -0.75
C LYS A 192 -20.29 4.94 -0.57
N TYR A 193 -19.15 5.46 -1.04
CA TYR A 193 -18.84 6.89 -0.92
C TYR A 193 -19.91 7.77 -1.58
N GLY A 194 -20.38 7.38 -2.77
CA GLY A 194 -21.48 8.09 -3.43
C GLY A 194 -22.78 8.04 -2.62
N LEU A 195 -23.16 6.86 -2.12
CA LEU A 195 -24.39 6.68 -1.35
C LEU A 195 -24.43 7.45 -0.02
N ILE A 196 -23.28 7.60 0.66
CA ILE A 196 -23.24 8.20 2.00
C ILE A 196 -22.91 9.70 2.00
N GLY A 197 -22.35 10.23 0.91
CA GLY A 197 -21.77 11.58 0.94
C GLY A 197 -21.74 12.34 -0.38
N ASP A 198 -21.94 11.69 -1.53
CA ASP A 198 -21.92 12.36 -2.82
C ASP A 198 -22.90 11.70 -3.83
N PRO A 199 -24.17 12.12 -3.82
CA PRO A 199 -25.17 11.58 -4.73
C PRO A 199 -24.80 11.79 -6.21
N ALA A 200 -24.12 12.88 -6.56
CA ALA A 200 -23.70 13.14 -7.94
C ALA A 200 -22.66 12.12 -8.39
N PHE A 201 -21.70 11.79 -7.54
CA PHE A 201 -20.74 10.72 -7.79
C PHE A 201 -21.41 9.35 -7.93
N PHE A 202 -22.43 9.06 -7.11
CA PHE A 202 -23.19 7.80 -7.26
C PHE A 202 -23.87 7.68 -8.63
N PHE A 203 -24.56 8.72 -9.10
CA PHE A 203 -25.19 8.72 -10.43
C PHE A 203 -24.17 8.68 -11.57
N TRP A 204 -23.00 9.29 -11.37
CA TRP A 204 -21.89 9.16 -12.31
C TRP A 204 -21.43 7.70 -12.41
N LEU A 205 -21.26 6.99 -11.29
CA LEU A 205 -20.91 5.56 -11.28
C LEU A 205 -21.96 4.71 -11.97
N GLU A 206 -23.26 4.97 -11.75
CA GLU A 206 -24.37 4.26 -12.41
C GLU A 206 -24.31 4.40 -13.94
N THR A 207 -23.89 5.56 -14.43
CA THR A 207 -23.76 5.83 -15.87
C THR A 207 -22.48 5.21 -16.46
N ASN A 208 -21.37 5.21 -15.71
CA ASN A 208 -20.04 4.95 -16.24
C ASN A 208 -19.44 3.59 -15.83
N TRP A 209 -20.11 2.76 -15.04
CA TRP A 209 -19.52 1.52 -14.47
C TRP A 209 -18.90 0.55 -15.50
N ARG A 210 -19.34 0.58 -16.77
CA ARG A 210 -18.79 -0.28 -17.83
C ARG A 210 -17.43 0.17 -18.35
N SER A 211 -17.08 1.44 -18.15
CA SER A 211 -15.80 2.02 -18.54
C SER A 211 -14.82 2.17 -17.37
N VAL A 212 -15.22 1.71 -16.18
CA VAL A 212 -14.38 1.67 -14.96
C VAL A 212 -13.72 0.31 -14.84
#